data_AF-A0A7X7PG06-F1
#
_entry.id   AF-A0A7X7PG06-F1
#
_cell.length_a   1.000
_cell.length_b   1.000
_cell.length_c   1.000
_cell.angle_alpha   90.00
_cell.angle_beta   90.00
_cell.angle_gamma   90.00
#
_symmetry.space_group_name_H-M   'P 1'
#
loop_
_entity.id
_entity.type
_entity.pdbx_description
1 polymer ?
#
loop_
_entity_poly.entity_id
_entity_poly.type
_entity_poly.pdbx_seq_one_letter_code
_entity_poly.pdbx_strand_id
1 'polypeptide(L)'
;MRLSWETFDLRTTHAFSIARLKAPPARRAVWVRITDADGVEGWGEAAPNVYYGETAETVEAVLARYAAAVSDAADGDPFALERIERAVELA
;
A
#
# COMPACT_ATOMS: atom_id res chain seq x y z
N MET A 1 13.69 -9.14 0.35
CA MET A 1 12.81 -8.56 1.40
C MET A 1 11.42 -9.12 1.24
N ARG A 2 10.61 -9.21 2.30
CA ARG A 2 9.24 -9.74 2.21
C ARG A 2 8.22 -8.62 2.34
N LEU A 3 7.38 -8.44 1.32
CA LEU A 3 6.24 -7.53 1.35
C LEU A 3 4.97 -8.30 1.71
N SER A 4 4.18 -7.77 2.63
CA SER A 4 2.88 -8.30 3.06
C SER A 4 1.91 -7.16 3.33
N TRP A 5 0.61 -7.43 3.32
CA TRP A 5 -0.41 -6.41 3.57
C TRP A 5 -1.66 -6.96 4.24
N GLU A 6 -2.41 -6.06 4.85
CA GLU A 6 -3.72 -6.32 5.43
C GLU A 6 -4.68 -5.18 5.07
N THR A 7 -5.87 -5.55 4.59
CA THR A 7 -6.95 -4.59 4.37
C THR A 7 -7.83 -4.47 5.60
N PHE A 8 -8.12 -3.25 6.02
CA PHE A 8 -8.89 -2.98 7.24
C PHE A 8 -9.88 -1.83 7.06
N ASP A 9 -10.93 -1.86 7.86
CA ASP A 9 -11.99 -0.86 7.88
C ASP A 9 -11.76 0.18 8.99
N LEU A 10 -11.47 1.41 8.57
CA LEU A 10 -11.40 2.59 9.44
C LEU A 10 -12.77 3.25 9.54
N ARG A 11 -13.48 2.98 10.63
CA ARG A 11 -14.76 3.64 10.93
C ARG A 11 -14.53 5.08 11.35
N THR A 12 -15.12 6.01 10.61
CA THR A 12 -15.04 7.44 10.93
C THR A 12 -16.07 7.80 11.99
N THR A 13 -15.69 8.60 12.99
CA THR A 13 -16.63 9.16 13.97
C THR A 13 -17.71 10.02 13.32
N HIS A 14 -17.34 10.76 12.27
CA HIS A 14 -18.23 11.61 11.50
C HIS A 14 -18.02 11.38 10.00
N ALA A 15 -19.12 11.39 9.24
CA ALA A 15 -19.06 11.19 7.79
C ALA A 15 -18.37 12.38 7.10
N PHE A 16 -17.23 12.14 6.45
CA PHE A 16 -16.51 13.14 5.66
C PHE A 16 -16.96 13.12 4.19
N SER A 17 -18.06 13.84 3.89
CA SER A 17 -18.62 13.90 2.54
C SER A 17 -17.97 15.02 1.72
N ILE A 18 -17.77 14.78 0.43
CA ILE A 18 -17.28 15.79 -0.52
C ILE A 18 -18.42 16.24 -1.44
N ALA A 19 -18.25 17.36 -2.13
CA ALA A 19 -19.29 17.95 -2.98
C ALA A 19 -19.92 16.99 -4.01
N ARG A 20 -19.18 15.96 -4.43
CA ARG A 20 -19.58 15.00 -5.48
C ARG A 20 -19.94 13.61 -4.96
N LEU A 21 -19.61 13.29 -3.70
CA LEU A 21 -19.74 11.93 -3.18
C LEU A 21 -19.96 11.94 -1.68
N LYS A 22 -21.02 11.23 -1.25
CA LYS A 22 -21.29 10.99 0.16
C LYS A 22 -20.25 10.03 0.74
N ALA A 23 -19.78 10.32 1.96
CA ALA A 23 -18.82 9.44 2.64
C ALA A 23 -19.44 8.07 2.95
N PRO A 24 -18.67 6.97 2.76
CA PRO A 24 -19.02 5.69 3.35
C PRO A 24 -18.86 5.75 4.89
N PRO A 25 -19.51 4.84 5.64
CA PRO A 25 -19.37 4.75 7.10
C PRO A 25 -17.98 4.28 7.55
N ALA A 26 -17.24 3.58 6.68
CA ALA A 26 -15.87 3.17 6.91
C ALA A 26 -15.01 3.46 5.67
N ARG A 27 -13.73 3.79 5.90
CA ARG A 27 -12.70 3.85 4.87
C ARG A 27 -11.99 2.51 4.84
N ARG A 28 -11.84 1.92 3.66
CA ARG A 28 -11.10 0.68 3.48
C ARG A 28 -9.65 1.03 3.12
N ALA A 29 -8.74 0.82 4.06
CA ALA A 29 -7.32 1.13 3.91
C ALA A 29 -6.49 -0.16 3.86
N VAL A 30 -5.29 -0.07 3.31
CA VAL A 30 -4.35 -1.20 3.20
C VAL A 30 -3.10 -0.87 3.99
N TRP A 31 -2.86 -1.63 5.06
CA TRP A 31 -1.61 -1.57 5.82
C TRP A 31 -0.58 -2.46 5.15
N VAL A 32 0.57 -1.89 4.80
CA VAL A 32 1.68 -2.57 4.13
C VAL A 32 2.82 -2.74 5.11
N ARG A 33 3.43 -3.93 5.09
CA ARG A 33 4.57 -4.30 5.90
C ARG A 33 5.67 -4.87 5.04
N ILE A 34 6.86 -4.34 5.19
CA ILE A 34 8.09 -4.84 4.59
C ILE A 34 8.96 -5.37 5.71
N THR A 35 9.39 -6.63 5.60
CA THR A 35 10.34 -7.25 6.54
C THR A 35 11.66 -7.54 5.83
N ASP A 36 12.77 -7.11 6.42
CA ASP A 36 14.12 -7.45 5.92
C ASP A 36 14.59 -8.84 6.40
N ALA A 37 15.86 -9.17 6.14
CA ALA A 37 16.44 -10.47 6.50
C ALA A 37 16.69 -10.62 8.02
N ASP A 38 16.89 -9.50 8.72
CA ASP A 38 17.12 -9.47 10.17
C ASP A 38 15.80 -9.42 10.96
N GLY A 39 14.67 -9.33 10.26
CA GLY A 39 13.34 -9.28 10.85
C GLY A 39 12.87 -7.87 11.22
N VAL A 40 13.60 -6.84 10.82
CA VAL A 40 13.17 -5.45 11.01
C VAL A 40 12.01 -5.15 10.08
N GLU A 41 11.00 -4.46 10.61
CA GLU A 41 9.79 -4.13 9.86
C GLU A 41 9.70 -2.63 9.57
N GLY A 42 9.44 -2.30 8.31
CA GLY A 42 8.95 -1.00 7.87
C GLY A 42 7.47 -1.07 7.56
N TRP A 43 6.69 -0.10 8.05
CA TRP A 43 5.24 -0.06 7.88
C TRP A 43 4.84 1.15 7.02
N GLY A 44 3.86 0.95 6.14
CA GLY A 44 3.26 1.98 5.30
C GLY A 44 1.76 1.78 5.15
N GLU A 45 1.06 2.79 4.64
CA GLU A 45 -0.39 2.74 4.43
C GLU A 45 -0.73 3.23 3.02
N ALA A 46 -1.62 2.51 2.35
CA ALA A 46 -2.35 3.01 1.19
C ALA A 46 -3.80 3.31 1.60
N ALA A 47 -4.22 4.55 1.36
CA ALA A 47 -5.57 5.03 1.66
C ALA A 47 -6.35 5.32 0.36
N PRO A 48 -6.78 4.28 -0.38
CA PRO A 48 -7.40 4.44 -1.70
C PRO A 48 -8.73 5.19 -1.59
N ASN A 49 -9.06 5.92 -2.64
CA ASN A 49 -10.31 6.67 -2.71
C ASN A 49 -11.00 6.44 -4.06
N VAL A 50 -12.19 5.83 -3.99
CA VAL A 50 -13.00 5.46 -5.16
C VAL A 50 -13.32 6.65 -6.07
N TYR A 51 -13.34 7.86 -5.52
CA TYR A 51 -13.53 9.09 -6.30
C TYR A 51 -12.37 9.34 -7.29
N TYR A 52 -11.15 8.93 -6.94
CA TYR A 52 -9.97 9.02 -7.80
C TYR A 52 -9.69 7.72 -8.58
N GLY A 53 -10.62 6.75 -8.55
CA GLY A 53 -10.52 5.51 -9.30
C GLY A 53 -9.74 4.38 -8.61
N GLU A 54 -9.43 4.53 -7.32
CA GLU A 54 -8.71 3.50 -6.55
C GLU A 54 -9.61 2.85 -5.49
N THR A 55 -9.42 1.55 -5.29
CA THR A 55 -10.05 0.75 -4.22
C THR A 55 -9.00 -0.06 -3.48
N ALA A 56 -9.37 -0.68 -2.35
CA ALA A 56 -8.44 -1.59 -1.66
C ALA A 56 -8.06 -2.78 -2.56
N GLU A 57 -9.01 -3.30 -3.34
CA GLU A 57 -8.79 -4.41 -4.27
C GLU A 57 -7.84 -4.02 -5.41
N THR A 58 -7.93 -2.80 -5.94
CA THR A 58 -6.96 -2.34 -6.96
C THR A 58 -5.56 -2.19 -6.35
N VAL A 59 -5.46 -1.74 -5.10
CA VAL A 59 -4.17 -1.65 -4.37
C VAL A 59 -3.59 -3.04 -4.13
N GLU A 60 -4.37 -4.00 -3.61
CA GLU A 60 -3.90 -5.37 -3.36
C GLU A 60 -3.41 -6.05 -4.66
N ALA A 61 -4.12 -5.84 -5.77
CA ALA A 61 -3.71 -6.37 -7.08
C ALA A 61 -2.33 -5.84 -7.51
N VAL A 62 -2.05 -4.56 -7.24
CA VAL A 62 -0.76 -3.93 -7.57
C VAL A 62 0.33 -4.35 -6.58
N LEU A 63 0.04 -4.42 -5.27
CA LEU A 63 1.00 -4.86 -4.25
C LEU A 63 1.53 -6.28 -4.53
N ALA A 64 0.69 -7.16 -5.06
CA ALA A 64 1.11 -8.49 -5.49
C ALA A 64 2.19 -8.45 -6.59
N ARG A 65 2.09 -7.49 -7.53
CA ARG A 65 3.10 -7.28 -8.58
C ARG A 65 4.36 -6.61 -8.02
N TYR A 66 4.19 -5.63 -7.13
CA TYR A 66 5.30 -4.91 -6.51
C TYR A 66 6.13 -5.78 -5.56
N ALA A 67 5.56 -6.81 -4.93
CA ALA A 67 6.29 -7.67 -4.02
C ALA A 67 7.55 -8.28 -4.65
N ALA A 68 7.47 -8.73 -5.91
CA ALA A 68 8.63 -9.25 -6.64
C ALA A 68 9.61 -8.13 -6.99
N ALA A 69 9.13 -7.02 -7.59
CA ALA A 69 9.97 -5.90 -7.99
C ALA A 69 10.75 -5.29 -6.82
N VAL A 70 10.11 -5.10 -5.68
CA VAL A 70 10.74 -4.59 -4.45
C VAL A 70 11.80 -5.56 -3.94
N SER A 71 11.50 -6.86 -3.89
CA SER A 71 12.48 -7.83 -3.40
C SER A 71 13.71 -7.93 -4.29
N ASP A 72 13.51 -7.96 -5.61
CA ASP A 72 14.60 -8.07 -6.59
C ASP A 72 15.43 -6.78 -6.65
N ALA A 73 14.78 -5.61 -6.65
CA ALA A 73 15.47 -4.33 -6.74
C ALA A 73 16.17 -3.93 -5.43
N ALA A 74 15.69 -4.40 -4.27
CA ALA A 74 16.39 -4.17 -3.02
C ALA A 74 17.71 -4.94 -2.96
N ASP A 75 17.76 -6.18 -3.47
CA ASP A 75 18.95 -7.05 -3.42
C ASP A 75 19.58 -7.12 -2.01
N GLY A 76 18.71 -7.26 -1.00
CA GLY A 76 19.12 -7.31 0.41
C GLY A 76 19.37 -5.95 1.08
N ASP A 77 19.38 -4.84 0.33
CA ASP A 77 19.51 -3.49 0.87
C ASP A 77 18.15 -2.75 0.90
N PRO A 78 17.52 -2.60 2.08
CA PRO A 78 16.27 -1.87 2.22
C PRO A 78 16.40 -0.35 1.96
N PHE A 79 17.61 0.18 1.95
CA PHE A 79 17.89 1.60 1.70
C PHE A 79 18.27 1.90 0.25
N ALA A 80 18.18 0.91 -0.65
CA ALA A 80 18.34 1.10 -2.09
C ALA A 80 17.10 1.77 -2.72
N LEU A 81 16.67 2.89 -2.14
CA LEU A 81 15.37 3.53 -2.39
C LEU A 81 15.16 3.86 -3.87
N GLU A 82 16.15 4.48 -4.52
CA GLU A 82 16.02 4.89 -5.92
C GLU A 82 15.89 3.70 -6.88
N ARG A 83 16.50 2.55 -6.55
CA ARG A 83 16.35 1.32 -7.34
C ARG A 83 14.96 0.74 -7.13
N ILE A 84 14.51 0.68 -5.88
CA ILE A 84 13.20 0.13 -5.50
C ILE A 84 12.07 0.96 -6.13
N GLU A 85 12.12 2.29 -6.01
CA GLU A 85 11.15 3.21 -6.61
C GLU A 85 11.07 3.03 -8.13
N ARG A 86 12.22 3.02 -8.81
CA ARG A 86 12.28 2.79 -10.27
C ARG A 86 11.71 1.44 -10.68
N ALA A 87 12.00 0.38 -9.92
CA ALA A 87 11.48 -0.95 -10.22
C ALA A 87 9.96 -1.02 -10.05
N VAL A 88 9.43 -0.38 -9.02
CA VAL A 88 7.99 -0.26 -8.77
C VAL A 88 7.28 0.54 -9.88
N GLU A 89 7.88 1.65 -10.34
CA GLU A 89 7.32 2.46 -11.45
C GLU A 89 7.24 1.68 -12.77
N LEU A 90 8.16 0.75 -13.01
CA LEU A 90 8.23 -0.06 -14.23
C LEU A 90 7.47 -1.40 -14.12
N ALA A 91 7.06 -1.76 -12.90
CA ALA A 91 6.25 -2.93 -12.61
C ALA A 91 4.76 -2.59 -12.74
#